data_AF-A0A8S1VF29-F1
#
_entry.id   AF-A0A8S1VF29-F1
#
_cell.length_a   1.000
_cell.length_b   1.000
_cell.length_c   1.000
_cell.angle_alpha   90.00
_cell.angle_beta   90.00
_cell.angle_gamma   90.00
#
_symmetry.space_group_name_H-M   'P 1'
#
loop_
_entity.id
_entity.type
_entity.pdbx_description
1 polymer ?
#
loop_
_entity_poly.entity_id
_entity_poly.type
_entity_poly.pdbx_seq_one_letter_code
_entity_poly.pdbx_strand_id
1 'polypeptide(L)'
;MLKLTLCVLLVLGATAINVQSSIWTNRDQKALAQIHSSGWGKFILNYAELHMQTGGILSELNSEIAKLVDELEEELAGVHHEFNRRTDVHIREVARLEQEIQDKERELFNAHDFYDNVLIPQRDRFAAQLEQLQENIAQNRRTLADAEVKRENDHETFESEVVEHNDAISAIDECLQLLSTLEAPSLAQIKKVQKNLSKIQSSLKKHNQFQIFVKVLLEITVESNFADQGALRDIVVAFNNLRVELVDSLNQITADEAQAVTDFNAQVVQLNQEHAEFQRAVVVKNAEIEANATKIEQTLDLIDELDADLETLNGQLQAENDDYAFATDVYNATVAEYNKEINAANQALELLNQPRFQDYVKSQLKGA
;
A
#
# COMPACT_ATOMS: atom_id res chain seq x y z
N MET A 1 -1.00 38.31 43.76
CA MET A 1 -2.08 39.03 44.47
C MET A 1 -1.59 39.57 45.82
N LEU A 2 -0.84 40.67 45.80
CA LEU A 2 -0.64 41.63 46.91
C LEU A 2 0.29 42.69 46.32
N LYS A 3 -0.03 43.98 46.52
CA LYS A 3 0.50 45.17 45.81
C LYS A 3 -0.27 45.66 44.58
N LEU A 4 -1.60 45.51 44.57
CA LEU A 4 -2.49 46.34 43.72
C LEU A 4 -3.31 47.36 44.54
N THR A 5 -2.99 47.51 45.83
CA THR A 5 -3.83 48.21 46.80
C THR A 5 -3.17 49.50 47.28
N LEU A 6 -2.94 50.46 46.38
CA LEU A 6 -2.76 51.86 46.80
C LEU A 6 -3.03 52.92 45.70
N CYS A 7 -3.77 52.59 44.64
CA CYS A 7 -4.10 53.54 43.55
C CYS A 7 -5.58 53.96 43.48
N VAL A 8 -6.40 53.69 44.51
CA VAL A 8 -7.86 53.97 44.48
C VAL A 8 -8.28 55.18 45.33
N LEU A 9 -7.37 56.07 45.74
CA LEU A 9 -7.78 57.28 46.49
C LEU A 9 -7.07 58.54 45.98
N LEU A 10 -7.58 59.08 44.87
CA LEU A 10 -7.86 60.51 44.62
C LEU A 10 -8.07 60.74 43.11
N VAL A 11 -9.19 60.22 42.60
CA VAL A 11 -9.87 60.85 41.48
C VAL A 11 -10.65 62.02 42.10
N LEU A 12 -10.19 63.26 41.91
CA LEU A 12 -10.98 64.49 41.89
C LEU A 12 -10.03 65.68 41.70
N GLY A 13 -10.11 66.33 40.54
CA GLY A 13 -9.36 67.55 40.26
C GLY A 13 -8.99 67.75 38.79
N ALA A 14 -9.95 67.63 37.87
CA ALA A 14 -9.78 68.22 36.55
C ALA A 14 -9.83 69.74 36.70
N THR A 15 -8.68 70.40 36.70
CA THR A 15 -8.60 71.82 36.35
C THR A 15 -7.67 71.96 35.16
N ALA A 16 -8.26 72.29 34.01
CA ALA A 16 -7.52 72.86 32.89
C ALA A 16 -7.07 74.25 33.34
N ILE A 17 -5.82 74.37 33.80
CA ILE A 17 -5.22 75.66 34.09
C ILE A 17 -4.63 76.20 32.78
N ASN A 18 -5.26 77.26 32.29
CA ASN A 18 -4.85 78.01 31.12
C ASN A 18 -3.53 78.72 31.45
N VAL A 19 -2.43 78.29 30.83
CA VAL A 19 -1.10 78.89 31.02
C VAL A 19 -1.05 80.24 30.30
N GLN A 20 -1.41 81.31 30.99
CA GLN A 20 -1.06 82.68 30.58
C GLN A 20 -0.16 83.32 31.65
N SER A 21 1.14 83.10 31.52
CA SER A 21 2.16 84.03 32.04
C SER A 21 3.44 83.90 31.19
N SER A 22 3.96 85.04 30.76
CA SER A 22 4.92 85.23 29.66
C SER A 22 6.38 84.93 30.02
N ILE A 23 6.64 83.83 30.72
CA ILE A 23 8.00 83.47 31.21
C ILE A 23 8.48 82.10 30.70
N TRP A 24 7.57 81.27 30.19
CA TRP A 24 7.83 79.91 29.71
C TRP A 24 7.95 79.87 28.18
N THR A 25 8.95 79.17 27.66
CA THR A 25 9.08 78.99 26.20
C THR A 25 8.11 77.94 25.67
N ASN A 26 7.82 77.95 24.36
CA ASN A 26 7.04 76.89 23.71
C ASN A 26 7.65 75.49 23.92
N ARG A 27 8.96 75.40 24.19
CA ARG A 27 9.65 74.16 24.52
C ARG A 27 9.30 73.68 25.93
N ASP A 28 9.26 74.60 26.89
CA ASP A 28 8.96 74.27 28.29
C ASP A 28 7.48 73.90 28.49
N GLN A 29 6.56 74.51 27.73
CA GLN A 29 5.14 74.12 27.71
C GLN A 29 4.93 72.72 27.12
N LYS A 30 5.72 72.34 26.10
CA LYS A 30 5.69 70.98 25.54
C LYS A 30 6.28 69.96 26.52
N ALA A 31 7.37 70.30 27.21
CA ALA A 31 7.95 69.45 28.25
C ALA A 31 6.96 69.24 29.40
N LEU A 32 6.30 70.29 29.91
CA LEU A 32 5.25 70.14 30.93
C LEU A 32 4.08 69.25 30.47
N ALA A 33 3.61 69.42 29.23
CA ALA A 33 2.55 68.57 28.68
C ALA A 33 2.98 67.09 28.57
N GLN A 34 4.24 66.83 28.22
CA GLN A 34 4.81 65.48 28.16
C GLN A 34 5.00 64.87 29.56
N ILE A 35 5.52 65.63 30.52
CA ILE A 35 5.66 65.20 31.92
C ILE A 35 4.27 64.88 32.52
N HIS A 36 3.25 65.71 32.25
CA HIS A 36 1.87 65.44 32.69
C HIS A 36 1.22 64.22 32.01
N SER A 37 1.76 63.72 30.88
CA SER A 37 1.21 62.55 30.20
C SER A 37 1.70 61.21 30.79
N SER A 38 2.75 61.23 31.61
CA SER A 38 3.34 60.06 32.29
C SER A 38 2.88 59.97 33.75
N GLY A 39 2.82 58.74 34.28
CA GLY A 39 2.45 58.49 35.68
C GLY A 39 3.51 59.05 36.65
N TRP A 40 4.78 58.72 36.40
CA TRP A 40 5.91 59.22 37.19
C TRP A 40 6.14 60.70 36.98
N GLY A 41 6.00 61.23 35.77
CA GLY A 41 6.13 62.66 35.49
C GLY A 41 5.13 63.49 36.28
N LYS A 42 3.85 63.09 36.34
CA LYS A 42 2.85 63.71 37.22
C LYS A 42 3.23 63.63 38.69
N PHE A 43 3.66 62.45 39.15
CA PHE A 43 4.07 62.24 40.54
C PHE A 43 5.23 63.15 40.93
N ILE A 44 6.27 63.21 40.08
CA ILE A 44 7.46 64.04 40.28
C ILE A 44 7.09 65.53 40.35
N LEU A 45 6.26 66.03 39.43
CA LEU A 45 5.81 67.44 39.45
C LEU A 45 5.01 67.77 40.71
N ASN A 46 4.01 66.95 41.05
CA ASN A 46 3.17 67.16 42.23
C ASN A 46 3.99 67.13 43.53
N TYR A 47 4.96 66.21 43.60
CA TYR A 47 5.82 66.06 44.76
C TYR A 47 6.83 67.22 44.85
N ALA A 48 7.35 67.71 43.72
CA ALA A 48 8.20 68.90 43.68
C ALA A 48 7.47 70.17 44.12
N GLU A 49 6.24 70.37 43.64
CA GLU A 49 5.39 71.49 44.05
C GLU A 49 5.12 71.45 45.56
N LEU A 50 4.80 70.28 46.11
CA LEU A 50 4.58 70.08 47.54
C LEU A 50 5.85 70.34 48.38
N HIS A 51 7.00 69.82 47.94
CA HIS A 51 8.30 70.03 48.62
C HIS A 51 8.72 71.49 48.65
N MET A 52 8.45 72.23 47.58
CA MET A 52 8.69 73.66 47.54
C MET A 52 7.75 74.45 48.46
N GLN A 53 6.49 74.02 48.61
CA GLN A 53 5.53 74.63 49.53
C GLN A 53 5.91 74.43 51.00
N THR A 54 6.50 73.30 51.35
CA THR A 54 6.92 72.96 52.71
C THR A 54 8.31 73.47 53.08
N GLY A 55 9.02 74.13 52.15
CA GLY A 55 10.35 74.71 52.36
C GLY A 55 11.51 73.72 52.24
N GLY A 56 11.29 72.57 51.60
CA GLY A 56 12.30 71.54 51.37
C GLY A 56 13.37 71.94 50.34
N ILE A 57 14.47 71.17 50.31
CA ILE A 57 15.62 71.40 49.42
C ILE A 57 15.42 70.58 48.13
N LEU A 58 15.29 71.27 46.98
CA LEU A 58 15.11 70.64 45.66
C LEU A 58 16.23 69.68 45.26
N SER A 59 17.44 69.81 45.82
CA SER A 59 18.57 68.94 45.50
C SER A 59 18.37 67.49 45.94
N GLU A 60 17.68 67.26 47.05
CA GLU A 60 17.38 65.89 47.53
C GLU A 60 16.38 65.22 46.59
N LEU A 61 15.34 65.96 46.16
CA LEU A 61 14.38 65.48 45.18
C LEU A 61 15.03 65.16 43.83
N ASN A 62 15.94 65.99 43.35
CA ASN A 62 16.68 65.72 42.11
C ASN A 62 17.52 64.44 42.21
N SER A 63 18.11 64.16 43.38
CA SER A 63 18.85 62.92 43.59
C SER A 63 17.95 61.68 43.57
N GLU A 64 16.74 61.76 44.13
CA GLU A 64 15.79 60.64 44.13
C GLU A 64 15.16 60.40 42.75
N ILE A 65 14.92 61.46 41.96
CA ILE A 65 14.47 61.33 40.57
C ILE A 65 15.57 60.70 39.70
N ALA A 66 16.83 61.08 39.91
CA ALA A 66 17.94 60.45 39.19
C ALA A 66 18.04 58.95 39.50
N LYS A 67 17.89 58.54 40.77
CA LYS A 67 17.82 57.12 41.14
C LYS A 67 16.62 56.40 40.51
N LEU A 68 15.45 57.03 40.46
CA LEU A 68 14.28 56.47 39.78
C LEU A 68 14.52 56.27 38.28
N VAL A 69 15.20 57.22 37.62
CA VAL A 69 15.60 57.06 36.21
C VAL A 69 16.53 55.86 36.06
N ASP A 70 17.57 55.75 36.90
CA ASP A 70 18.50 54.61 36.88
C ASP A 70 17.77 53.27 37.11
N GLU A 71 16.82 53.22 38.05
CA GLU A 71 15.99 52.03 38.33
C GLU A 71 15.11 51.65 37.13
N LEU A 72 14.46 52.63 36.49
CA LEU A 72 13.65 52.39 35.30
C LEU A 72 14.49 51.92 34.10
N GLU A 73 15.70 52.44 33.94
CA GLU A 73 16.66 52.00 32.92
C GLU A 73 17.16 50.58 33.20
N GLU A 74 17.41 50.22 34.45
CA GLU A 74 17.78 48.85 34.87
C GLU A 74 16.63 47.86 34.60
N GLU A 75 15.39 48.22 34.97
CA GLU A 75 14.22 47.39 34.68
C GLU A 75 14.01 47.21 33.17
N LEU A 76 14.19 48.28 32.37
CA LEU A 76 14.12 48.21 30.92
C LEU A 76 15.20 47.29 30.33
N ALA A 77 16.44 47.35 30.85
CA ALA A 77 17.50 46.42 30.47
C ALA A 77 17.14 44.96 30.81
N GLY A 78 16.47 44.74 31.94
CA GLY A 78 15.91 43.45 32.32
C GLY A 78 14.86 42.94 31.33
N VAL A 79 13.94 43.81 30.88
CA VAL A 79 12.93 43.49 29.86
C VAL A 79 13.58 43.09 28.54
N HIS A 80 14.61 43.82 28.08
CA HIS A 80 15.36 43.46 26.88
C HIS A 80 16.04 42.10 27.01
N HIS A 81 16.67 41.83 28.15
CA HIS A 81 17.35 40.56 28.38
C HIS A 81 16.37 39.37 28.35
N GLU A 82 15.22 39.49 29.02
CA GLU A 82 14.22 38.42 29.04
C GLU A 82 13.61 38.17 27.65
N PHE A 83 13.32 39.24 26.89
CA PHE A 83 12.83 39.11 25.53
C PHE A 83 13.85 38.43 24.61
N ASN A 84 15.14 38.80 24.69
CA ASN A 84 16.18 38.13 23.91
C ASN A 84 16.26 36.63 24.23
N ARG A 85 16.12 36.24 25.51
CA ARG A 85 16.06 34.81 25.87
C ARG A 85 14.84 34.11 25.28
N ARG A 86 13.67 34.77 25.29
CA ARG A 86 12.46 34.23 24.65
C ARG A 86 12.63 34.06 23.14
N THR A 87 13.30 35.00 22.47
CA THR A 87 13.67 34.90 21.05
C THR A 87 14.60 33.72 20.78
N ASP A 88 15.63 33.52 21.61
CA ASP A 88 16.55 32.37 21.46
C ASP A 88 15.84 31.03 21.69
N VAL A 89 14.85 30.97 22.58
CA VAL A 89 14.00 29.78 22.76
C VAL A 89 13.12 29.57 21.53
N HIS A 90 12.48 30.62 21.04
CA HIS A 90 11.62 30.57 19.85
C HIS A 90 12.35 30.00 18.63
N ILE A 91 13.51 30.58 18.29
CA ILE A 91 14.29 30.17 17.12
C ILE A 91 14.68 28.70 17.20
N ARG A 92 15.07 28.23 18.39
CA ARG A 92 15.44 26.81 18.60
C ARG A 92 14.24 25.89 18.47
N GLU A 93 13.10 26.29 19.01
CA GLU A 93 11.88 25.46 19.00
C GLU A 93 11.28 25.38 17.60
N VAL A 94 11.20 26.50 16.88
CA VAL A 94 10.78 26.53 15.47
C VAL A 94 11.69 25.65 14.62
N ALA A 95 13.01 25.79 14.73
CA ALA A 95 13.94 24.96 13.96
C ALA A 95 13.82 23.46 14.29
N ARG A 96 13.56 23.12 15.57
CA ARG A 96 13.31 21.72 15.99
C ARG A 96 12.03 21.18 15.35
N LEU A 97 10.92 21.92 15.46
CA LEU A 97 9.62 21.52 14.93
C LEU A 97 9.63 21.42 13.40
N GLU A 98 10.22 22.39 12.70
CA GLU A 98 10.36 22.35 11.24
C GLU A 98 11.15 21.14 10.76
N GLN A 99 12.23 20.78 11.47
CA GLN A 99 13.01 19.59 11.14
C GLN A 99 12.19 18.31 11.34
N GLU A 100 11.48 18.19 12.48
CA GLU A 100 10.62 17.04 12.76
C GLU A 100 9.48 16.91 11.74
N ILE A 101 8.86 18.03 11.34
CA ILE A 101 7.86 18.08 10.27
C ILE A 101 8.45 17.56 8.96
N GLN A 102 9.61 18.05 8.53
CA GLN A 102 10.24 17.62 7.27
C GLN A 102 10.59 16.13 7.26
N ASP A 103 11.07 15.62 8.40
CA ASP A 103 11.39 14.20 8.52
C ASP A 103 10.13 13.35 8.44
N LYS A 104 9.03 13.76 9.10
CA LYS A 104 7.73 13.10 9.04
C LYS A 104 7.08 13.18 7.65
N GLU A 105 7.16 14.31 6.96
CA GLU A 105 6.70 14.47 5.58
C GLU A 105 7.44 13.52 4.62
N ARG A 106 8.74 13.33 4.83
CA ARG A 106 9.53 12.39 4.03
C ARG A 106 9.13 10.94 4.32
N GLU A 107 8.93 10.60 5.59
CA GLU A 107 8.42 9.27 5.98
C GLU A 107 7.06 8.99 5.35
N LEU A 108 6.13 9.96 5.42
CA LEU A 108 4.80 9.87 4.83
C LEU A 108 4.87 9.68 3.30
N PHE A 109 5.69 10.49 2.62
CA PHE A 109 5.90 10.35 1.18
C PHE A 109 6.40 8.95 0.81
N ASN A 110 7.39 8.42 1.55
CA ASN A 110 7.92 7.08 1.32
C ASN A 110 6.88 5.99 1.60
N ALA A 111 6.03 6.17 2.61
CA ALA A 111 4.96 5.23 2.93
C ALA A 111 3.91 5.18 1.80
N HIS A 112 3.48 6.35 1.29
CA HIS A 112 2.61 6.43 0.12
C HIS A 112 3.25 5.82 -1.13
N ASP A 113 4.52 6.14 -1.42
CA ASP A 113 5.24 5.58 -2.57
C ASP A 113 5.33 4.04 -2.48
N PHE A 114 5.66 3.51 -1.30
CA PHE A 114 5.69 2.07 -1.08
C PHE A 114 4.30 1.43 -1.25
N TYR A 115 3.25 2.06 -0.73
CA TYR A 115 1.88 1.60 -0.89
C TYR A 115 1.45 1.57 -2.36
N ASP A 116 1.54 2.71 -3.06
CA ASP A 116 1.02 2.89 -4.41
C ASP A 116 1.87 2.19 -5.47
N ASN A 117 3.21 2.23 -5.35
CA ASN A 117 4.11 1.74 -6.39
C ASN A 117 4.66 0.34 -6.12
N VAL A 118 4.51 -0.21 -4.91
CA VAL A 118 4.95 -1.57 -4.57
C VAL A 118 3.79 -2.47 -4.19
N LEU A 119 3.07 -2.15 -3.11
CA LEU A 119 2.09 -3.08 -2.53
C LEU A 119 0.86 -3.30 -3.41
N ILE A 120 0.33 -2.24 -4.02
CA ILE A 120 -0.83 -2.34 -4.91
C ILE A 120 -0.50 -3.10 -6.20
N PRO A 121 0.58 -2.78 -6.95
CA PRO A 121 0.97 -3.58 -8.11
C PRO A 121 1.30 -5.03 -7.76
N GLN A 122 1.89 -5.28 -6.59
CA GLN A 122 2.19 -6.63 -6.13
C GLN A 122 0.91 -7.44 -5.87
N ARG A 123 -0.12 -6.83 -5.24
CA ARG A 123 -1.44 -7.44 -5.08
C ARG A 123 -2.02 -7.89 -6.41
N ASP A 124 -2.00 -7.01 -7.41
CA ASP A 124 -2.60 -7.29 -8.72
C ASP A 124 -1.83 -8.40 -9.45
N ARG A 125 -0.50 -8.40 -9.36
CA ARG A 125 0.34 -9.49 -9.89
C ARG A 125 0.05 -10.82 -9.22
N PHE A 126 -0.10 -10.85 -7.90
CA PHE A 126 -0.43 -12.08 -7.17
C PHE A 126 -1.82 -12.61 -7.54
N ALA A 127 -2.81 -11.73 -7.68
CA ALA A 127 -4.15 -12.12 -8.14
C ALA A 127 -4.12 -12.75 -9.55
N ALA A 128 -3.41 -12.12 -10.49
CA ALA A 128 -3.27 -12.66 -11.85
C ALA A 128 -2.53 -14.02 -11.88
N GLN A 129 -1.50 -14.19 -11.06
CA GLN A 129 -0.78 -15.47 -10.95
C GLN A 129 -1.66 -16.56 -10.33
N LEU A 130 -2.49 -16.23 -9.34
CA LEU A 130 -3.44 -17.17 -8.75
C LEU A 130 -4.49 -17.61 -9.77
N GLU A 131 -5.04 -16.67 -10.55
CA GLU A 131 -5.97 -16.97 -11.63
C GLU A 131 -5.36 -17.90 -12.67
N GLN A 132 -4.13 -17.62 -13.11
CA GLN A 132 -3.40 -18.49 -14.03
C GLN A 132 -3.17 -19.91 -13.46
N LEU A 133 -2.83 -20.03 -12.17
CA LEU A 133 -2.69 -21.34 -11.53
C LEU A 133 -4.02 -22.11 -11.48
N GLN A 134 -5.13 -21.43 -11.24
CA GLN A 134 -6.46 -22.05 -11.27
C GLN A 134 -6.83 -22.52 -12.67
N GLU A 135 -6.49 -21.74 -13.70
CA GLU A 135 -6.66 -22.15 -15.10
C GLU A 135 -5.82 -23.39 -15.43
N ASN A 136 -4.55 -23.42 -15.03
CA ASN A 136 -3.67 -24.58 -15.22
C ASN A 136 -4.22 -25.84 -14.54
N ILE A 137 -4.77 -25.72 -13.32
CA ILE A 137 -5.44 -26.83 -12.62
C ILE A 137 -6.63 -27.33 -13.43
N ALA A 138 -7.49 -26.42 -13.90
CA ALA A 138 -8.67 -26.77 -14.68
C ALA A 138 -8.28 -27.43 -16.01
N GLN A 139 -7.28 -26.92 -16.70
CA GLN A 139 -6.78 -27.46 -17.97
C GLN A 139 -6.17 -28.84 -17.78
N ASN A 140 -5.33 -29.04 -16.76
CA ASN A 140 -4.76 -30.34 -16.42
C ASN A 140 -5.86 -31.38 -16.14
N ARG A 141 -6.90 -31.00 -15.39
CA ARG A 141 -8.03 -31.90 -15.08
C ARG A 141 -8.90 -32.22 -16.28
N ARG A 142 -9.13 -31.26 -17.18
CA ARG A 142 -9.78 -31.53 -18.47
C ARG A 142 -8.96 -32.48 -19.33
N THR A 143 -7.65 -32.25 -19.42
CA THR A 143 -6.73 -33.11 -20.19
C THR A 143 -6.75 -34.55 -19.69
N LEU A 144 -6.78 -34.75 -18.36
CA LEU A 144 -6.92 -36.09 -17.78
C LEU A 144 -8.26 -36.74 -18.14
N ALA A 145 -9.37 -36.03 -17.99
CA ALA A 145 -10.69 -36.55 -18.31
C ALA A 145 -10.84 -36.91 -19.80
N ASP A 146 -10.31 -36.07 -20.70
CA ASP A 146 -10.29 -36.35 -22.13
C ASP A 146 -9.43 -37.57 -22.47
N ALA A 147 -8.29 -37.73 -21.78
CA ALA A 147 -7.43 -38.90 -21.93
C ALA A 147 -8.10 -40.19 -21.43
N GLU A 148 -8.82 -40.14 -20.31
CA GLU A 148 -9.59 -41.27 -19.76
C GLU A 148 -10.69 -41.71 -20.73
N VAL A 149 -11.47 -40.77 -21.27
CA VAL A 149 -12.52 -41.07 -22.24
C VAL A 149 -11.94 -41.64 -23.53
N LYS A 150 -10.84 -41.06 -24.03
CA LYS A 150 -10.16 -41.60 -25.21
C LYS A 150 -9.68 -43.02 -24.97
N ARG A 151 -9.07 -43.26 -23.81
CA ARG A 151 -8.56 -44.58 -23.44
C ARG A 151 -9.68 -45.62 -23.35
N GLU A 152 -10.81 -45.29 -22.75
CA GLU A 152 -11.98 -46.18 -22.71
C GLU A 152 -12.45 -46.57 -24.13
N ASN A 153 -12.60 -45.58 -25.02
CA ASN A 153 -13.00 -45.84 -26.41
C ASN A 153 -11.96 -46.69 -27.17
N ASP A 154 -10.67 -46.43 -26.96
CA ASP A 154 -9.58 -47.20 -27.56
C ASP A 154 -9.59 -48.65 -27.01
N HIS A 155 -9.94 -48.86 -25.74
CA HIS A 155 -10.08 -50.20 -25.14
C HIS A 155 -11.24 -50.99 -25.74
N GLU A 156 -12.42 -50.37 -25.83
CA GLU A 156 -13.61 -51.00 -26.39
C GLU A 156 -13.36 -51.42 -27.85
N THR A 157 -12.61 -50.60 -28.59
CA THR A 157 -12.19 -50.93 -29.95
C THR A 157 -11.24 -52.13 -29.97
N PHE A 158 -10.22 -52.14 -29.11
CA PHE A 158 -9.31 -53.27 -28.94
C PHE A 158 -10.06 -54.57 -28.61
N GLU A 159 -10.97 -54.56 -27.63
CA GLU A 159 -11.75 -55.74 -27.24
C GLU A 159 -12.59 -56.27 -28.41
N SER A 160 -13.23 -55.37 -29.17
CA SER A 160 -13.97 -55.74 -30.38
C SER A 160 -13.06 -56.38 -31.42
N GLU A 161 -11.86 -55.83 -31.66
CA GLU A 161 -10.91 -56.36 -32.63
C GLU A 161 -10.38 -57.74 -32.22
N VAL A 162 -10.11 -57.96 -30.93
CA VAL A 162 -9.69 -59.26 -30.38
C VAL A 162 -10.77 -60.32 -30.61
N VAL A 163 -12.04 -59.99 -30.38
CA VAL A 163 -13.16 -60.91 -30.65
C VAL A 163 -13.25 -61.21 -32.15
N GLU A 164 -13.20 -60.19 -33.02
CA GLU A 164 -13.24 -60.36 -34.48
C GLU A 164 -12.12 -61.29 -35.00
N HIS A 165 -10.89 -61.13 -34.49
CA HIS A 165 -9.75 -61.98 -34.83
C HIS A 165 -9.92 -63.41 -34.32
N ASN A 166 -10.32 -63.60 -33.07
CA ASN A 166 -10.51 -64.94 -32.48
C ASN A 166 -11.62 -65.72 -33.18
N ASP A 167 -12.73 -65.07 -33.53
CA ASP A 167 -13.82 -65.69 -34.29
C ASP A 167 -13.35 -66.13 -35.68
N ALA A 168 -12.54 -65.30 -36.36
CA ALA A 168 -11.97 -65.63 -37.66
C ALA A 168 -10.97 -66.80 -37.57
N ILE A 169 -10.06 -66.79 -36.58
CA ILE A 169 -9.10 -67.86 -36.34
C ILE A 169 -9.82 -69.19 -36.05
N SER A 170 -10.84 -69.17 -35.18
CA SER A 170 -11.65 -70.35 -34.86
C SER A 170 -12.35 -70.93 -36.09
N ALA A 171 -12.93 -70.07 -36.94
CA ALA A 171 -13.56 -70.51 -38.19
C ALA A 171 -12.54 -71.09 -39.20
N ILE A 172 -11.31 -70.57 -39.24
CA ILE A 172 -10.22 -71.12 -40.05
C ILE A 172 -9.77 -72.48 -39.49
N ASP A 173 -9.63 -72.62 -38.18
CA ASP A 173 -9.27 -73.89 -37.54
C ASP A 173 -10.32 -74.98 -37.81
N GLU A 174 -11.61 -74.64 -37.77
CA GLU A 174 -12.68 -75.53 -38.20
C GLU A 174 -12.56 -75.92 -39.69
N CYS A 175 -12.22 -74.98 -40.59
CA CYS A 175 -11.98 -75.26 -42.00
C CYS A 175 -10.80 -76.21 -42.21
N LEU A 176 -9.67 -75.93 -41.56
CA LEU A 176 -8.47 -76.78 -41.63
C LEU A 176 -8.74 -78.18 -41.09
N GLN A 177 -9.47 -78.30 -39.98
CA GLN A 177 -9.85 -79.60 -39.42
C GLN A 177 -10.74 -80.39 -40.40
N LEU A 178 -11.76 -79.74 -40.98
CA LEU A 178 -12.62 -80.38 -41.98
C LEU A 178 -11.84 -80.83 -43.21
N LEU A 179 -10.86 -80.03 -43.66
CA LEU A 179 -10.03 -80.36 -44.82
C LEU A 179 -9.00 -81.45 -44.53
N SER A 180 -8.50 -81.55 -43.29
CA SER A 180 -7.49 -82.54 -42.86
C SER A 180 -8.01 -83.99 -42.75
N THR A 181 -9.32 -84.19 -42.72
CA THR A 181 -9.96 -85.51 -42.50
C THR A 181 -10.37 -86.23 -43.79
N LEU A 182 -9.90 -85.78 -44.95
CA LEU A 182 -10.48 -86.13 -46.24
C LEU A 182 -9.56 -86.96 -47.15
N GLU A 183 -9.96 -88.20 -47.42
CA GLU A 183 -9.58 -88.92 -48.66
C GLU A 183 -10.58 -88.65 -49.80
N ALA A 184 -11.85 -88.31 -49.49
CA ALA A 184 -12.88 -87.86 -50.44
C ALA A 184 -13.98 -87.01 -49.75
N PRO A 185 -14.04 -85.68 -49.95
CA PRO A 185 -15.03 -84.80 -49.31
C PRO A 185 -16.48 -85.06 -49.73
N SER A 186 -17.36 -85.16 -48.73
CA SER A 186 -18.81 -85.13 -48.96
C SER A 186 -19.30 -83.70 -49.23
N LEU A 187 -20.39 -83.57 -49.99
CA LEU A 187 -21.06 -82.29 -50.26
C LEU A 187 -21.44 -81.53 -48.98
N ALA A 188 -21.72 -82.24 -47.88
CA ALA A 188 -22.02 -81.65 -46.58
C ALA A 188 -20.81 -80.95 -45.95
N GLN A 189 -19.61 -81.52 -46.09
CA GLN A 189 -18.37 -80.92 -45.59
C GLN A 189 -17.98 -79.68 -46.40
N ILE A 190 -18.13 -79.72 -47.72
CA ILE A 190 -17.88 -78.56 -48.61
C ILE A 190 -18.81 -77.39 -48.23
N LYS A 191 -20.11 -77.66 -48.02
CA LYS A 191 -21.06 -76.64 -47.55
C LYS A 191 -20.69 -76.06 -46.18
N LYS A 192 -20.07 -76.86 -45.31
CA LYS A 192 -19.62 -76.39 -43.98
C LYS A 192 -18.39 -75.48 -44.09
N VAL A 193 -17.43 -75.80 -44.96
CA VAL A 193 -16.28 -74.94 -45.29
C VAL A 193 -16.75 -73.61 -45.88
N GLN A 194 -17.68 -73.63 -46.85
CA GLN A 194 -18.26 -72.41 -47.43
C GLN A 194 -18.98 -71.54 -46.39
N LYS A 195 -19.71 -72.17 -45.46
CA LYS A 195 -20.36 -71.47 -44.34
C LYS A 195 -19.34 -70.80 -43.43
N ASN A 196 -18.24 -71.48 -43.10
CA ASN A 196 -17.19 -70.92 -42.24
C ASN A 196 -16.41 -69.80 -42.94
N LEU A 197 -16.18 -69.89 -44.25
CA LEU A 197 -15.63 -68.77 -45.03
C LEU A 197 -16.55 -67.54 -45.02
N SER A 198 -17.86 -67.74 -45.11
CA SER A 198 -18.83 -66.66 -44.98
C SER A 198 -18.77 -66.01 -43.59
N LYS A 199 -18.53 -66.81 -42.53
CA LYS A 199 -18.31 -66.29 -41.17
C LYS A 199 -17.02 -65.48 -41.10
N ILE A 200 -15.90 -66.00 -41.61
CA ILE A 200 -14.61 -65.29 -41.65
C ILE A 200 -14.77 -63.94 -42.36
N GLN A 201 -15.47 -63.92 -43.51
CA GLN A 201 -15.76 -62.69 -44.24
C GLN A 201 -16.55 -61.69 -43.41
N SER A 202 -17.54 -62.16 -42.63
CA SER A 202 -18.35 -61.31 -41.77
C SER A 202 -17.57 -60.77 -40.56
N SER A 203 -16.74 -61.60 -39.92
CA SER A 203 -15.92 -61.22 -38.77
C SER A 203 -14.84 -60.21 -39.16
N LEU A 204 -14.24 -60.37 -40.34
CA LEU A 204 -13.15 -59.51 -40.82
C LEU A 204 -13.65 -58.35 -41.69
N LYS A 205 -14.96 -58.07 -41.72
CA LYS A 205 -15.57 -57.10 -42.65
C LYS A 205 -14.94 -55.70 -42.57
N LYS A 206 -14.46 -55.29 -41.40
CA LYS A 206 -13.84 -53.98 -41.16
C LYS A 206 -12.35 -53.95 -41.55
N HIS A 207 -11.72 -55.11 -41.71
CA HIS A 207 -10.29 -55.27 -41.95
C HIS A 207 -10.01 -55.44 -43.45
N ASN A 208 -9.87 -54.32 -44.17
CA ASN A 208 -9.69 -54.29 -45.63
C ASN A 208 -8.53 -55.18 -46.13
N GLN A 209 -7.46 -55.31 -45.34
CA GLN A 209 -6.29 -56.14 -45.66
C GLN A 209 -6.65 -57.62 -45.83
N PHE A 210 -7.59 -58.14 -45.04
CA PHE A 210 -8.01 -59.55 -45.10
C PHE A 210 -9.14 -59.80 -46.10
N GLN A 211 -9.89 -58.76 -46.50
CA GLN A 211 -11.05 -58.90 -47.40
C GLN A 211 -10.68 -59.48 -48.77
N ILE A 212 -9.56 -59.06 -49.35
CA ILE A 212 -9.07 -59.58 -50.64
C ILE A 212 -8.72 -61.06 -50.49
N PHE A 213 -8.02 -61.42 -49.42
CA PHE A 213 -7.59 -62.78 -49.13
C PHE A 213 -8.79 -63.73 -48.93
N VAL A 214 -9.78 -63.30 -48.15
CA VAL A 214 -11.01 -64.07 -47.91
C VAL A 214 -11.85 -64.24 -49.18
N LYS A 215 -11.92 -63.21 -50.03
CA LYS A 215 -12.64 -63.30 -51.30
C LYS A 215 -11.98 -64.28 -52.27
N VAL A 216 -10.65 -64.25 -52.38
CA VAL A 216 -9.90 -65.22 -53.20
C VAL A 216 -10.08 -66.64 -52.66
N LEU A 217 -10.04 -66.82 -51.34
CA LEU A 217 -10.31 -68.12 -50.69
C LEU A 217 -11.74 -68.65 -50.98
N LEU A 218 -12.74 -67.77 -50.99
CA LEU A 218 -14.13 -68.09 -51.36
C LEU A 218 -14.24 -68.50 -52.83
N GLU A 219 -13.61 -67.78 -53.74
CA GLU A 219 -13.62 -68.10 -55.17
C GLU A 219 -12.94 -69.46 -55.43
N ILE A 220 -11.76 -69.69 -54.86
CA ILE A 220 -11.03 -70.96 -54.99
C ILE A 220 -11.87 -72.12 -54.42
N THR A 221 -12.51 -71.97 -53.26
CA THR A 221 -13.34 -73.05 -52.69
C THR A 221 -14.68 -73.28 -53.40
N VAL A 222 -15.17 -72.33 -54.19
CA VAL A 222 -16.36 -72.52 -55.02
C VAL A 222 -16.00 -73.21 -56.35
N GLU A 223 -14.85 -72.87 -56.92
CA GLU A 223 -14.41 -73.38 -58.22
C GLU A 223 -13.61 -74.69 -58.14
N SER A 224 -13.05 -75.02 -56.98
CA SER A 224 -12.21 -76.20 -56.80
C SER A 224 -12.98 -77.51 -56.91
N ASN A 225 -12.48 -78.42 -57.74
CA ASN A 225 -12.87 -79.83 -57.68
C ASN A 225 -12.18 -80.47 -56.48
N PHE A 226 -12.85 -80.55 -55.34
CA PHE A 226 -12.29 -81.13 -54.10
C PHE A 226 -11.89 -82.63 -54.20
N ALA A 227 -12.09 -83.26 -55.35
CA ALA A 227 -11.50 -84.56 -55.69
C ALA A 227 -10.03 -84.47 -56.17
N ASP A 228 -9.56 -83.27 -56.54
CA ASP A 228 -8.16 -83.00 -56.87
C ASP A 228 -7.37 -82.66 -55.60
N GLN A 229 -6.39 -83.53 -55.28
CA GLN A 229 -5.51 -83.33 -54.13
C GLN A 229 -4.60 -82.11 -54.27
N GLY A 230 -4.31 -81.65 -55.49
CA GLY A 230 -3.55 -80.41 -55.74
C GLY A 230 -4.31 -79.18 -55.26
N ALA A 231 -5.53 -78.99 -55.76
CA ALA A 231 -6.41 -77.89 -55.35
C ALA A 231 -6.71 -77.89 -53.85
N LEU A 232 -6.91 -79.07 -53.24
CA LEU A 232 -7.17 -79.19 -51.81
C LEU A 232 -5.93 -78.80 -50.96
N ARG A 233 -4.73 -79.12 -51.44
CA ARG A 233 -3.47 -78.68 -50.83
C ARG A 233 -3.31 -77.17 -50.90
N ASP A 234 -3.62 -76.54 -52.03
CA ASP A 234 -3.51 -75.08 -52.20
C ASP A 234 -4.49 -74.33 -51.29
N ILE A 235 -5.73 -74.83 -51.14
CA ILE A 235 -6.71 -74.29 -50.19
C ILE A 235 -6.20 -74.39 -48.75
N VAL A 236 -5.63 -75.55 -48.36
CA VAL A 236 -5.06 -75.74 -47.01
C VAL A 236 -3.89 -74.80 -46.75
N VAL A 237 -3.00 -74.59 -47.74
CA VAL A 237 -1.91 -73.62 -47.64
C VAL A 237 -2.45 -72.20 -47.44
N ALA A 238 -3.46 -71.80 -48.22
CA ALA A 238 -4.05 -70.47 -48.12
C ALA A 238 -4.75 -70.22 -46.77
N PHE A 239 -5.47 -71.22 -46.22
CA PHE A 239 -6.02 -71.14 -44.87
C PHE A 239 -4.95 -71.02 -43.79
N ASN A 240 -3.86 -71.80 -43.89
CA ASN A 240 -2.75 -71.70 -42.94
C ASN A 240 -2.08 -70.32 -43.01
N ASN A 241 -1.87 -69.76 -44.20
CA ASN A 241 -1.29 -68.43 -44.36
C ASN A 241 -2.20 -67.35 -43.73
N LEU A 242 -3.51 -67.37 -44.03
CA LEU A 242 -4.46 -66.44 -43.42
C LEU A 242 -4.51 -66.57 -41.89
N ARG A 243 -4.43 -67.80 -41.38
CA ARG A 243 -4.35 -68.06 -39.94
C ARG A 243 -3.11 -67.42 -39.32
N VAL A 244 -1.95 -67.60 -39.94
CA VAL A 244 -0.69 -67.02 -39.47
C VAL A 244 -0.79 -65.49 -39.47
N GLU A 245 -1.27 -64.89 -40.56
CA GLU A 245 -1.44 -63.43 -40.64
C GLU A 245 -2.40 -62.88 -39.58
N LEU A 246 -3.51 -63.58 -39.31
CA LEU A 246 -4.45 -63.18 -38.25
C LEU A 246 -3.87 -63.32 -36.85
N VAL A 247 -3.11 -64.39 -36.60
CA VAL A 247 -2.42 -64.58 -35.31
C VAL A 247 -1.34 -63.51 -35.11
N ASP A 248 -0.57 -63.19 -36.15
CA ASP A 248 0.44 -62.14 -36.10
C ASP A 248 -0.19 -60.76 -35.89
N SER A 249 -1.29 -60.46 -36.59
CA SER A 249 -2.09 -59.24 -36.39
C SER A 249 -2.66 -59.14 -34.98
N LEU A 250 -3.21 -60.23 -34.44
CA LEU A 250 -3.72 -60.28 -33.08
C LEU A 250 -2.61 -60.05 -32.04
N ASN A 251 -1.44 -60.67 -32.24
CA ASN A 251 -0.28 -60.47 -31.38
C ASN A 251 0.19 -59.01 -31.41
N GLN A 252 0.19 -58.39 -32.61
CA GLN A 252 0.56 -56.98 -32.77
C GLN A 252 -0.42 -56.06 -32.05
N ILE A 253 -1.72 -56.21 -32.27
CA ILE A 253 -2.77 -55.41 -31.61
C ILE A 253 -2.69 -55.56 -30.08
N THR A 254 -2.42 -56.77 -29.59
CA THR A 254 -2.23 -57.02 -28.14
C THR A 254 -0.97 -56.34 -27.60
N ALA A 255 0.12 -56.32 -28.38
CA ALA A 255 1.35 -55.62 -27.99
C ALA A 255 1.16 -54.09 -28.00
N ASP A 256 0.47 -53.56 -29.01
CA ASP A 256 0.15 -52.14 -29.12
C ASP A 256 -0.74 -51.68 -27.96
N GLU A 257 -1.74 -52.48 -27.58
CA GLU A 257 -2.58 -52.22 -26.41
C GLU A 257 -1.76 -52.21 -25.11
N ALA A 258 -0.86 -53.18 -24.91
CA ALA A 258 0.01 -53.21 -23.73
C ALA A 258 0.89 -51.96 -23.62
N GLN A 259 1.38 -51.46 -24.75
CA GLN A 259 2.14 -50.21 -24.80
C GLN A 259 1.23 -49.00 -24.53
N ALA A 260 0.05 -48.93 -25.14
CA ALA A 260 -0.91 -47.85 -24.93
C ALA A 260 -1.34 -47.72 -23.46
N VAL A 261 -1.57 -48.85 -22.78
CA VAL A 261 -1.85 -48.88 -21.33
C VAL A 261 -0.67 -48.35 -20.52
N THR A 262 0.56 -48.71 -20.89
CA THR A 262 1.77 -48.23 -20.22
C THR A 262 1.91 -46.71 -20.37
N ASP A 263 1.75 -46.20 -21.59
CA ASP A 263 1.86 -44.77 -21.91
C ASP A 263 0.76 -43.95 -21.22
N PHE A 264 -0.48 -44.46 -21.23
CA PHE A 264 -1.60 -43.84 -20.52
C PHE A 264 -1.34 -43.75 -19.01
N ASN A 265 -0.90 -44.85 -18.38
CA ASN A 265 -0.57 -44.85 -16.96
C ASN A 265 0.56 -43.85 -16.62
N ALA A 266 1.58 -43.75 -17.48
CA ALA A 266 2.64 -42.76 -17.32
C ALA A 266 2.09 -41.32 -17.40
N GLN A 267 1.21 -41.05 -18.37
CA GLN A 267 0.55 -39.76 -18.52
C GLN A 267 -0.33 -39.41 -17.31
N VAL A 268 -1.10 -40.36 -16.78
CA VAL A 268 -1.93 -40.17 -15.58
C VAL A 268 -1.07 -39.82 -14.37
N VAL A 269 0.06 -40.51 -14.19
CA VAL A 269 1.01 -40.21 -13.10
C VAL A 269 1.57 -38.80 -13.25
N GLN A 270 2.02 -38.42 -14.46
CA GLN A 270 2.54 -37.08 -14.74
C GLN A 270 1.49 -35.99 -14.45
N LEU A 271 0.27 -36.12 -15.00
CA LEU A 271 -0.78 -35.12 -14.82
C LEU A 271 -1.17 -34.96 -13.34
N ASN A 272 -1.19 -36.05 -12.58
CA ASN A 272 -1.46 -35.99 -11.14
C ASN A 272 -0.33 -35.35 -10.34
N GLN A 273 0.93 -35.55 -10.73
CA GLN A 273 2.07 -34.86 -10.14
C GLN A 273 2.00 -33.35 -10.41
N GLU A 274 1.80 -32.95 -11.66
CA GLU A 274 1.65 -31.54 -12.07
C GLU A 274 0.51 -30.87 -11.31
N HIS A 275 -0.65 -31.54 -11.18
CA HIS A 275 -1.75 -31.00 -10.40
C HIS A 275 -1.41 -30.81 -8.91
N ALA A 276 -0.72 -31.76 -8.30
CA ALA A 276 -0.30 -31.62 -6.91
C ALA A 276 0.68 -30.44 -6.73
N GLU A 277 1.55 -30.20 -7.71
CA GLU A 277 2.43 -29.03 -7.75
C GLU A 277 1.65 -27.72 -7.89
N PHE A 278 0.67 -27.66 -8.81
CA PHE A 278 -0.18 -26.48 -8.94
C PHE A 278 -0.99 -26.21 -7.68
N GLN A 279 -1.52 -27.25 -7.01
CA GLN A 279 -2.22 -27.09 -5.74
C GLN A 279 -1.30 -26.54 -4.64
N ARG A 280 -0.05 -27.01 -4.55
CA ARG A 280 0.94 -26.45 -3.62
C ARG A 280 1.24 -24.99 -3.95
N ALA A 281 1.42 -24.67 -5.23
CA ALA A 281 1.66 -23.29 -5.68
C ALA A 281 0.49 -22.36 -5.33
N VAL A 282 -0.75 -22.82 -5.45
CA VAL A 282 -1.96 -22.08 -5.02
C VAL A 282 -1.91 -21.77 -3.52
N VAL A 283 -1.57 -22.76 -2.67
CA VAL A 283 -1.46 -22.54 -1.22
C VAL A 283 -0.40 -21.49 -0.89
N VAL A 284 0.78 -21.57 -1.54
CA VAL A 284 1.85 -20.58 -1.36
C VAL A 284 1.38 -19.19 -1.81
N LYS A 285 0.73 -19.09 -2.98
CA LYS A 285 0.23 -17.81 -3.50
C LYS A 285 -0.84 -17.19 -2.61
N ASN A 286 -1.74 -17.99 -2.04
CA ASN A 286 -2.72 -17.49 -1.09
C ASN A 286 -2.06 -16.92 0.18
N ALA A 287 -1.01 -17.59 0.70
CA ALA A 287 -0.26 -17.08 1.85
C ALA A 287 0.48 -15.76 1.51
N GLU A 288 1.04 -15.64 0.30
CA GLU A 288 1.65 -14.39 -0.17
C GLU A 288 0.63 -13.25 -0.33
N ILE A 289 -0.58 -13.55 -0.81
CA ILE A 289 -1.69 -12.59 -0.91
C ILE A 289 -2.09 -12.10 0.49
N GLU A 290 -2.25 -13.01 1.45
CA GLU A 290 -2.59 -12.67 2.84
C GLU A 290 -1.49 -11.80 3.48
N ALA A 291 -0.22 -12.19 3.32
CA ALA A 291 0.90 -11.40 3.83
C ALA A 291 0.96 -10.00 3.20
N ASN A 292 0.70 -9.88 1.89
CA ASN A 292 0.64 -8.58 1.22
C ASN A 292 -0.55 -7.75 1.71
N ALA A 293 -1.71 -8.36 1.97
CA ALA A 293 -2.87 -7.68 2.54
C ALA A 293 -2.59 -7.14 3.94
N THR A 294 -1.96 -7.93 4.82
CA THR A 294 -1.51 -7.46 6.13
C THR A 294 -0.50 -6.30 5.99
N LYS A 295 0.41 -6.37 5.00
CA LYS A 295 1.38 -5.30 4.81
C LYS A 295 0.75 -4.01 4.31
N ILE A 296 -0.28 -4.11 3.46
CA ILE A 296 -1.12 -2.99 3.02
C ILE A 296 -1.78 -2.34 4.24
N GLU A 297 -2.45 -3.11 5.09
CA GLU A 297 -3.11 -2.61 6.31
C GLU A 297 -2.11 -1.88 7.22
N GLN A 298 -0.97 -2.52 7.54
CA GLN A 298 0.08 -1.90 8.35
C GLN A 298 0.64 -0.60 7.75
N THR A 299 0.69 -0.49 6.42
CA THR A 299 1.22 0.70 5.76
C THR A 299 0.18 1.83 5.76
N LEU A 300 -1.11 1.50 5.64
CA LEU A 300 -2.20 2.47 5.79
C LEU A 300 -2.29 2.98 7.24
N ASP A 301 -2.19 2.10 8.23
CA ASP A 301 -2.15 2.50 9.64
C ASP A 301 -0.97 3.46 9.93
N LEU A 302 0.19 3.18 9.35
CA LEU A 302 1.37 4.05 9.46
C LEU A 302 1.14 5.42 8.78
N ILE A 303 0.49 5.45 7.61
CA ILE A 303 0.13 6.70 6.93
C ILE A 303 -0.79 7.53 7.83
N ASP A 304 -1.84 6.92 8.39
CA ASP A 304 -2.77 7.60 9.29
C ASP A 304 -2.08 8.14 10.56
N GLU A 305 -1.14 7.37 11.14
CA GLU A 305 -0.33 7.81 12.29
C GLU A 305 0.56 9.01 11.93
N LEU A 306 1.24 8.96 10.78
CA LEU A 306 2.12 10.03 10.31
C LEU A 306 1.36 11.32 9.99
N ASP A 307 0.16 11.21 9.40
CA ASP A 307 -0.71 12.37 9.15
C ASP A 307 -1.16 13.03 10.47
N ALA A 308 -1.54 12.24 11.46
CA ALA A 308 -1.92 12.75 12.79
C ALA A 308 -0.74 13.39 13.54
N ASP A 309 0.46 12.81 13.42
CA ASP A 309 1.71 13.38 13.94
C ASP A 309 2.00 14.74 13.28
N LEU A 310 1.87 14.83 11.96
CA LEU A 310 2.07 16.07 11.21
C LEU A 310 1.06 17.15 11.58
N GLU A 311 -0.22 16.81 11.74
CA GLU A 311 -1.23 17.76 12.21
C GLU A 311 -0.86 18.30 13.60
N THR A 312 -0.42 17.42 14.50
CA THR A 312 0.00 17.80 15.85
C THR A 312 1.24 18.72 15.82
N LEU A 313 2.27 18.36 15.06
CA LEU A 313 3.51 19.15 14.96
C LEU A 313 3.27 20.53 14.32
N ASN A 314 2.45 20.58 13.26
CA ASN A 314 2.05 21.85 12.64
C ASN A 314 1.25 22.72 13.62
N GLY A 315 0.36 22.11 14.40
CA GLY A 315 -0.37 22.81 15.47
C GLY A 315 0.55 23.38 16.55
N GLN A 316 1.58 22.63 16.96
CA GLN A 316 2.59 23.10 17.91
C GLN A 316 3.42 24.25 17.34
N LEU A 317 3.85 24.16 16.08
CA LEU A 317 4.60 25.22 15.40
C LEU A 317 3.77 26.50 15.30
N GLN A 318 2.49 26.39 14.96
CA GLN A 318 1.60 27.53 14.92
C GLN A 318 1.40 28.15 16.29
N ALA A 319 1.17 27.34 17.33
CA ALA A 319 1.03 27.83 18.70
C ALA A 319 2.28 28.58 19.20
N GLU A 320 3.48 28.05 18.92
CA GLU A 320 4.75 28.72 19.29
C GLU A 320 4.94 30.05 18.55
N ASN A 321 4.55 30.12 17.27
CA ASN A 321 4.57 31.36 16.49
C ASN A 321 3.59 32.41 17.05
N ASP A 322 2.37 31.99 17.40
CA ASP A 322 1.35 32.86 17.98
C ASP A 322 1.77 33.38 19.37
N ASP A 323 2.34 32.51 20.20
CA ASP A 323 2.86 32.86 21.53
C ASP A 323 4.04 33.84 21.44
N TYR A 324 4.94 33.65 20.46
CA TYR A 324 6.06 34.56 20.24
C TYR A 324 5.61 35.91 19.69
N ALA A 325 4.61 35.94 18.81
CA ALA A 325 3.99 37.17 18.32
C ALA A 325 3.37 37.97 19.50
N PHE A 326 2.62 37.29 20.37
CA PHE A 326 2.07 37.91 21.58
C PHE A 326 3.17 38.45 22.50
N ALA A 327 4.24 37.67 22.74
CA ALA A 327 5.38 38.12 23.54
C ALA A 327 6.05 39.37 22.95
N THR A 328 6.14 39.44 21.63
CA THR A 328 6.70 40.59 20.89
C THR A 328 5.84 41.84 21.06
N ASP A 329 4.53 41.72 21.00
CA ASP A 329 3.60 42.83 21.23
C ASP A 329 3.68 43.36 22.67
N VAL A 330 3.70 42.45 23.65
CA VAL A 330 3.88 42.80 25.07
C VAL A 330 5.22 43.50 25.30
N TYR A 331 6.29 42.98 24.72
CA TYR A 331 7.61 43.60 24.79
C TYR A 331 7.60 45.01 24.21
N ASN A 332 7.09 45.20 22.99
CA ASN A 332 7.02 46.51 22.34
C ASN A 332 6.21 47.53 23.15
N ALA A 333 5.05 47.11 23.70
CA ALA A 333 4.24 47.96 24.57
C ALA A 333 4.96 48.33 25.87
N THR A 334 5.65 47.37 26.48
CA THR A 334 6.39 47.56 27.74
C THR A 334 7.56 48.51 27.53
N VAL A 335 8.37 48.30 26.48
CA VAL A 335 9.49 49.18 26.11
C VAL A 335 9.00 50.59 25.81
N ALA A 336 7.87 50.75 25.12
CA ALA A 336 7.30 52.06 24.85
C ALA A 336 6.90 52.80 26.14
N GLU A 337 6.28 52.10 27.11
CA GLU A 337 5.89 52.71 28.39
C GLU A 337 7.11 53.06 29.24
N TYR A 338 8.10 52.17 29.38
CA TYR A 338 9.35 52.47 30.10
C TYR A 338 10.06 53.68 29.49
N ASN A 339 10.20 53.74 28.16
CA ASN A 339 10.81 54.88 27.48
C ASN A 339 10.02 56.18 27.71
N LYS A 340 8.69 56.12 27.72
CA LYS A 340 7.85 57.28 28.01
C LYS A 340 8.05 57.78 29.45
N GLU A 341 8.09 56.87 30.41
CA GLU A 341 8.29 57.20 31.83
C GLU A 341 9.72 57.73 32.10
N ILE A 342 10.76 57.09 31.54
CA ILE A 342 12.16 57.56 31.60
C ILE A 342 12.30 58.97 31.00
N ASN A 343 11.71 59.20 29.81
CA ASN A 343 11.75 60.51 29.17
C ASN A 343 11.04 61.59 30.02
N ALA A 344 9.88 61.26 30.60
CA ALA A 344 9.15 62.19 31.46
C ALA A 344 9.91 62.49 32.76
N ALA A 345 10.54 61.49 33.39
CA ALA A 345 11.36 61.67 34.58
C ALA A 345 12.60 62.54 34.29
N ASN A 346 13.29 62.29 33.17
CA ASN A 346 14.41 63.10 32.70
C ASN A 346 14.01 64.55 32.39
N GLN A 347 12.87 64.77 31.71
CA GLN A 347 12.36 66.11 31.46
C GLN A 347 11.95 66.83 32.75
N ALA A 348 11.37 66.11 33.71
CA ALA A 348 11.04 66.66 35.02
C ALA A 348 12.32 67.08 35.77
N LEU A 349 13.36 66.22 35.77
CA LEU A 349 14.66 66.55 36.34
C LEU A 349 15.29 67.79 35.68
N GLU A 350 15.25 67.90 34.35
CA GLU A 350 15.74 69.07 33.62
C GLU A 350 14.99 70.34 34.05
N LEU A 351 13.66 70.25 34.15
CA LEU A 351 12.77 71.35 34.50
C LEU A 351 12.94 71.81 35.95
N LEU A 352 13.08 70.88 36.91
CA LEU A 352 13.33 71.19 38.32
C LEU A 352 14.68 71.88 38.57
N ASN A 353 15.67 71.63 37.71
CA ASN A 353 16.97 72.29 37.74
C ASN A 353 16.96 73.70 37.10
N GLN A 354 15.86 74.13 36.47
CA GLN A 354 15.78 75.47 35.88
C GLN A 354 15.48 76.53 36.96
N PRO A 355 16.19 77.67 36.96
CA PRO A 355 15.90 78.78 37.89
C PRO A 355 14.45 79.29 37.84
N ARG A 356 13.81 79.18 36.66
CA ARG A 356 12.43 79.62 36.40
C ARG A 356 11.37 78.69 37.01
N PHE A 357 11.73 77.47 37.40
CA PHE A 357 10.79 76.55 38.04
C PHE A 357 10.33 77.07 39.40
N GLN A 358 11.24 77.69 40.16
CA GLN A 358 10.87 78.31 41.43
C GLN A 358 9.88 79.46 41.26
N ASP A 359 9.98 80.20 40.16
CA ASP A 359 9.04 81.28 39.82
C ASP A 359 7.68 80.71 39.39
N TYR A 360 7.67 79.56 38.70
CA TYR A 360 6.45 78.84 38.35
C TYR A 360 5.69 78.37 39.59
N VAL A 361 6.33 77.68 40.53
CA VAL A 361 5.67 77.22 41.76
C VAL A 361 5.15 78.41 42.59
N LYS A 362 5.91 79.51 42.68
CA LYS A 362 5.44 80.76 43.32
C LYS A 362 4.26 81.40 42.59
N SER A 363 4.16 81.26 41.26
CA SER A 363 3.04 81.78 40.47
C SER A 363 1.77 80.94 40.64
N GLN A 364 1.91 79.61 40.77
CA GLN A 364 0.80 78.72 41.11
C GLN A 364 0.25 79.02 42.52
N LEU A 365 1.14 79.33 43.47
CA LEU A 365 0.76 79.70 44.85
C LEU A 365 0.08 81.07 44.97
N LYS A 366 0.29 81.99 44.02
CA LYS A 366 -0.37 83.31 43.99
C LYS A 366 -1.75 83.29 43.34
N GLY A 367 -2.13 82.15 42.73
CA GLY A 367 -3.43 81.94 42.09
C GLY A 367 -4.42 81.11 42.94
N ALA A 368 -4.01 80.64 44.12
CA ALA A 368 -4.88 80.12 45.17
C ALA A 368 -5.21 81.24 46.17
#